data_AF-A0A3M9ZZE2-F1
#
_entry.id   AF-A0A3M9ZZE2-F1
#
_cell.length_a   1.000
_cell.length_b   1.000
_cell.length_c   1.000
_cell.angle_alpha   90.00
_cell.angle_beta   90.00
_cell.angle_gamma   90.00
#
_symmetry.space_group_name_H-M   'P 1'
#
loop_
_entity.id
_entity.type
_entity.pdbx_description
1 polymer ?
#
loop_
_entity_poly.entity_id
_entity_poly.type
_entity_poly.pdbx_seq_one_letter_code
_entity_poly.pdbx_strand_id
1 'polypeptide(L)'
;MPQENDEIKPASLLEKEPGSRVSYEEFTDERMLVSHDAFGNKQMKIKVVEVSDEAPPSKWKFGDRVKVTKILVTIKHIATQQVEEAEFDIEAIERELAEKRHYTSTNRWVPASDIKNGYVVGSKHTRLISDASALDYIVF
;
A
#
# COMPACT_ATOMS: atom_id res chain seq x y z
N MET A 1 53.00 45.35 -12.74
CA MET A 1 52.43 45.98 -11.52
C MET A 1 50.93 46.13 -11.78
N PRO A 2 50.08 45.85 -10.79
CA PRO A 2 49.21 44.66 -10.77
C PRO A 2 47.71 44.93 -11.04
N GLN A 3 46.96 43.83 -11.09
CA GLN A 3 45.50 43.69 -11.24
C GLN A 3 44.75 44.08 -9.94
N GLU A 4 43.52 44.60 -10.05
CA GLU A 4 42.42 44.49 -9.05
C GLU A 4 41.12 44.98 -9.73
N ASN A 5 40.22 44.08 -10.12
CA ASN A 5 39.04 43.60 -9.37
C ASN A 5 38.02 44.71 -9.06
N ASP A 6 36.97 44.80 -9.88
CA ASP A 6 35.66 45.29 -9.43
C ASP A 6 34.58 44.30 -9.90
N GLU A 7 34.33 43.36 -8.99
CA GLU A 7 33.08 42.68 -8.67
C GLU A 7 32.03 42.53 -9.76
N ILE A 8 32.04 41.35 -10.38
CA ILE A 8 30.86 40.74 -11.01
C ILE A 8 29.83 40.51 -9.89
N LYS A 9 28.80 41.36 -9.81
CA LYS A 9 27.64 41.16 -8.95
C LYS A 9 26.99 39.81 -9.30
N PRO A 10 26.95 38.82 -8.39
CA PRO A 10 26.26 37.57 -8.67
C PRO A 10 24.75 37.85 -8.69
N ALA A 11 24.15 37.65 -9.86
CA ALA A 11 22.71 37.51 -10.03
C ALA A 11 22.25 36.22 -9.32
N SER A 12 22.17 36.27 -8.00
CA SER A 12 21.62 35.20 -7.17
C SER A 12 21.06 35.78 -5.87
N LEU A 13 20.05 36.65 -5.99
CA LEU A 13 19.03 36.73 -4.96
C LEU A 13 17.73 36.32 -5.63
N LEU A 14 17.45 35.02 -5.54
CA LEU A 14 16.17 34.43 -5.85
C LEU A 14 15.12 35.15 -5.00
N GLU A 15 14.44 36.13 -5.59
CA GLU A 15 13.25 36.72 -4.99
C GLU A 15 12.25 35.59 -4.78
N LYS A 16 12.09 35.23 -3.51
CA LYS A 16 11.18 34.19 -3.07
C LYS A 16 9.75 34.71 -3.26
N GLU A 17 9.19 34.47 -4.43
CA GLU A 17 7.75 34.56 -4.70
C GLU A 17 6.99 33.81 -3.59
N PRO A 18 6.23 34.48 -2.70
CA PRO A 18 5.41 33.83 -1.69
C PRO A 18 4.10 33.39 -2.33
N GLY A 19 4.17 32.44 -3.26
CA GLY A 19 3.02 32.11 -4.10
C GLY A 19 3.01 30.71 -4.70
N SER A 20 4.15 30.01 -4.75
CA SER A 20 4.13 28.58 -5.05
C SER A 20 3.71 27.84 -3.78
N ARG A 21 2.40 27.58 -3.66
CA ARG A 21 1.93 26.39 -2.96
C ARG A 21 2.60 25.21 -3.68
N VAL A 22 3.80 24.84 -3.23
CA VAL A 22 4.32 23.50 -3.44
C VAL A 22 3.22 22.63 -2.83
N SER A 23 2.34 22.09 -3.66
CA SER A 23 1.48 21.01 -3.26
C SER A 23 2.46 19.93 -2.85
N TYR A 24 2.67 19.79 -1.54
CA TYR A 24 3.30 18.61 -0.99
C TYR A 24 2.42 17.47 -1.48
N GLU A 25 2.81 16.84 -2.60
CA GLU A 25 2.35 15.50 -2.92
C GLU A 25 2.49 14.74 -1.62
N GLU A 26 1.36 14.29 -1.10
CA GLU A 26 1.23 13.68 0.20
C GLU A 26 2.14 12.45 0.21
N PHE A 27 3.39 12.65 0.64
CA PHE A 27 4.42 11.63 0.66
C PHE A 27 3.91 10.53 1.58
N THR A 28 3.37 9.50 0.96
CA THR A 28 2.92 8.33 1.69
C THR A 28 4.17 7.66 2.21
N ASP A 29 4.36 7.68 3.53
CA ASP A 29 5.48 7.01 4.17
C ASP A 29 5.46 5.52 3.80
N GLU A 30 6.49 5.07 3.08
CA GLU A 30 6.59 3.70 2.60
C GLU A 30 6.61 2.70 3.77
N ARG A 31 7.07 3.11 4.96
CA ARG A 31 7.04 2.27 6.16
C ARG A 31 5.64 1.91 6.59
N MET A 32 4.64 2.75 6.28
CA MET A 32 3.24 2.44 6.56
C MET A 32 2.66 1.40 5.62
N LEU A 33 3.28 1.18 4.44
CA LEU A 33 2.81 0.26 3.41
C LEU A 33 3.46 -1.12 3.47
N VAL A 34 4.39 -1.32 4.40
CA VAL A 34 5.11 -2.58 4.58
C VAL A 34 4.74 -3.17 5.93
N SER A 35 4.55 -4.49 5.96
CA SER A 35 4.43 -5.28 7.19
C SER A 35 5.60 -6.23 7.33
N HIS A 36 5.95 -6.59 8.56
CA HIS A 36 7.02 -7.54 8.86
C HIS A 36 6.44 -8.82 9.48
N ASP A 37 7.08 -9.94 9.19
CA ASP A 37 6.81 -11.21 9.87
C ASP A 37 7.22 -11.13 11.36
N ALA A 38 6.71 -12.06 12.19
CA ALA A 38 7.00 -12.19 13.61
C ALA A 38 8.51 -12.22 13.93
N PHE A 39 9.31 -12.81 13.04
CA PHE A 39 10.77 -12.85 13.18
C PHE A 39 11.48 -11.64 12.54
N GLY A 40 10.74 -10.76 11.87
CA GLY A 40 11.29 -9.59 11.19
C GLY A 40 12.11 -9.91 9.94
N ASN A 41 12.17 -11.17 9.49
CA ASN A 41 13.02 -11.61 8.38
C ASN A 41 12.38 -11.42 7.01
N LYS A 42 11.05 -11.27 6.97
CA LYS A 42 10.28 -11.05 5.75
C LYS A 42 9.55 -9.71 5.83
N GLN A 43 9.46 -9.03 4.71
CA GLN A 43 8.67 -7.83 4.49
C GLN A 43 7.60 -8.12 3.47
N MET A 44 6.37 -7.67 3.70
CA MET A 44 5.28 -7.80 2.75
C MET A 44 4.70 -6.45 2.40
N LYS A 45 4.39 -6.26 1.11
CA LYS A 45 3.71 -5.10 0.55
C LYS A 45 2.54 -5.59 -0.27
N ILE A 46 1.37 -4.95 -0.12
CA ILE A 46 0.16 -5.35 -0.85
C ILE A 46 -0.33 -4.20 -1.71
N LYS A 47 -0.46 -4.46 -3.02
CA LYS A 47 -1.04 -3.54 -3.99
C LYS A 47 -2.44 -4.02 -4.37
N VAL A 48 -3.39 -3.09 -4.39
CA VAL A 48 -4.74 -3.33 -4.89
C VAL A 48 -4.72 -3.22 -6.41
N VAL A 49 -5.14 -4.29 -7.09
CA VAL A 49 -5.17 -4.34 -8.57
C VAL A 49 -6.56 -4.03 -9.06
N GLU A 50 -7.58 -4.67 -8.47
CA GLU A 50 -8.98 -4.49 -8.84
C GLU A 50 -9.84 -4.30 -7.59
N VAL A 51 -10.85 -3.45 -7.76
CA VAL A 51 -11.88 -3.17 -6.77
C VAL A 51 -13.24 -3.33 -7.43
N SER A 52 -14.22 -3.79 -6.65
CA SER A 52 -15.61 -3.88 -7.07
C SER A 52 -16.33 -2.56 -6.81
N ASP A 53 -17.25 -2.21 -7.71
CA ASP A 53 -18.16 -1.05 -7.58
C ASP A 53 -19.32 -1.30 -6.59
N GLU A 54 -19.33 -2.43 -5.88
CA GLU A 54 -20.38 -2.78 -4.94
C GLU A 54 -20.51 -1.76 -3.81
N ALA A 55 -21.74 -1.31 -3.55
CA ALA A 55 -22.01 -0.33 -2.51
C ALA A 55 -21.75 -0.94 -1.11
N PRO A 56 -20.99 -0.26 -0.24
CA PRO A 56 -20.69 -0.79 1.09
C PRO A 56 -21.95 -0.95 1.93
N PRO A 57 -22.05 -2.04 2.72
CA PRO A 57 -23.27 -2.42 3.43
C PRO A 57 -23.77 -1.41 4.46
N SER A 58 -22.98 -0.40 4.84
CA SER A 58 -23.42 0.75 5.66
C SER A 58 -22.42 1.92 5.63
N LYS A 59 -22.58 2.86 4.70
CA LYS A 59 -21.75 4.08 4.61
C LYS A 59 -21.75 4.92 5.90
N TRP A 60 -22.90 5.05 6.56
CA TRP A 60 -23.07 5.89 7.75
C TRP A 60 -22.22 5.45 8.96
N LYS A 61 -22.04 4.13 9.15
CA LYS A 61 -21.33 3.58 10.32
C LYS A 61 -19.84 3.35 10.07
N PHE A 62 -19.47 3.06 8.83
CA PHE A 62 -18.13 2.57 8.51
C PHE A 62 -17.39 3.42 7.48
N GLY A 63 -17.99 4.53 7.05
CA GLY A 63 -17.45 5.41 6.02
C GLY A 63 -17.42 4.76 4.64
N ASP A 64 -16.60 5.32 3.75
CA ASP A 64 -16.36 4.75 2.43
C ASP A 64 -15.42 3.56 2.54
N ARG A 65 -15.98 2.39 2.23
CA ARG A 65 -15.25 1.13 2.11
C ARG A 65 -15.28 0.67 0.67
N VAL A 66 -14.16 0.15 0.23
CA VAL A 66 -13.97 -0.40 -1.10
C VAL A 66 -13.86 -1.92 -0.96
N LYS A 67 -14.58 -2.63 -1.83
CA LYS A 67 -14.51 -4.09 -1.88
C LYS A 67 -13.39 -4.48 -2.83
N VAL A 68 -12.33 -5.06 -2.29
CA VAL A 68 -11.17 -5.49 -3.08
C VAL A 68 -11.45 -6.85 -3.71
N THR A 69 -11.20 -6.99 -5.01
CA THR A 69 -11.38 -8.25 -5.75
C THR A 69 -10.05 -8.92 -6.01
N LYS A 70 -9.04 -8.16 -6.45
CA LYS A 70 -7.71 -8.68 -6.81
C LYS A 70 -6.60 -7.87 -6.14
N ILE A 71 -5.60 -8.59 -5.63
CA ILE A 71 -4.40 -8.00 -5.01
C ILE A 71 -3.14 -8.60 -5.60
N LEU A 72 -2.06 -7.81 -5.59
CA LEU A 72 -0.70 -8.26 -5.82
C LEU A 72 0.04 -8.16 -4.50
N VAL A 73 0.60 -9.28 -4.05
CA VAL A 73 1.39 -9.37 -2.82
C VAL A 73 2.85 -9.56 -3.20
N THR A 74 3.70 -8.70 -2.67
CA THR A 74 5.15 -8.79 -2.80
C THR A 74 5.74 -9.13 -1.44
N ILE A 75 6.39 -10.28 -1.30
CA ILE A 75 7.13 -10.70 -0.11
C ILE A 75 8.62 -10.62 -0.40
N LYS A 76 9.32 -9.76 0.34
CA LYS A 76 10.77 -9.62 0.29
C LYS A 76 11.41 -10.30 1.48
N HIS A 77 12.32 -11.22 1.21
CA HIS A 77 13.17 -11.84 2.21
C HIS A 77 14.36 -10.93 2.50
N ILE A 78 14.48 -10.45 3.74
CA ILE A 78 15.54 -9.49 4.12
C ILE A 78 16.91 -10.15 4.05
N ALA A 79 17.03 -11.40 4.52
CA ALA A 79 18.31 -12.11 4.59
C ALA A 79 18.84 -12.55 3.22
N THR A 80 17.97 -13.05 2.34
CA THR A 80 18.36 -13.61 1.03
C THR A 80 18.21 -12.62 -0.12
N GLN A 81 17.61 -11.44 0.13
CA GLN A 81 17.22 -10.45 -0.89
C GLN A 81 16.31 -11.00 -2.00
N GLN A 82 15.72 -12.18 -1.80
CA GLN A 82 14.75 -12.74 -2.73
C GLN A 82 13.42 -11.99 -2.61
N VAL A 83 12.76 -11.82 -3.75
CA VAL A 83 11.46 -11.17 -3.86
C VAL A 83 10.52 -12.17 -4.51
N GLU A 84 9.43 -12.48 -3.82
CA GLU A 84 8.33 -13.29 -4.29
C GLU A 84 7.16 -12.37 -4.58
N GLU A 85 6.60 -12.47 -5.78
CA GLU A 85 5.41 -11.72 -6.18
C GLU A 85 4.33 -12.70 -6.59
N ALA A 86 3.15 -12.53 -6.03
CA ALA A 86 2.01 -13.36 -6.30
C ALA A 86 0.75 -12.52 -6.44
N GLU A 87 0.00 -12.77 -7.51
CA GLU A 87 -1.32 -12.20 -7.71
C GLU A 87 -2.37 -13.13 -7.11
N PHE A 88 -3.28 -12.55 -6.33
CA PHE A 88 -4.36 -13.29 -5.69
C PHE A 88 -5.71 -12.67 -6.08
N ASP A 89 -6.56 -13.52 -6.66
CA ASP A 89 -7.97 -13.24 -6.83
C ASP A 89 -8.71 -13.60 -5.53
N ILE A 90 -8.98 -12.60 -4.71
CA ILE A 90 -9.58 -12.78 -3.40
C ILE A 90 -11.05 -13.18 -3.52
N GLU A 91 -11.72 -12.83 -4.61
CA GLU A 91 -13.10 -13.28 -4.87
C GLU A 91 -13.14 -14.78 -5.13
N ALA A 92 -12.23 -15.29 -5.96
CA ALA A 92 -12.12 -16.72 -6.23
C ALA A 92 -11.73 -17.51 -4.97
N ILE A 93 -10.77 -16.99 -4.20
CA ILE A 93 -10.30 -17.58 -2.93
C ILE A 93 -11.44 -17.62 -1.89
N GLU A 94 -12.22 -16.55 -1.74
CA GLU A 94 -13.35 -16.53 -0.81
C GLU A 94 -14.42 -17.55 -1.20
N ARG A 95 -14.70 -17.70 -2.50
CA ARG A 95 -15.64 -18.71 -3.01
C ARG A 95 -15.15 -20.12 -2.72
N GLU A 96 -13.87 -20.38 -2.95
CA GLU A 96 -13.23 -21.67 -2.66
C GLU A 96 -13.23 -21.97 -1.15
N LEU A 97 -12.97 -20.97 -0.32
CA LEU A 97 -13.00 -21.10 1.14
C LEU A 97 -14.41 -21.42 1.66
N ALA A 98 -15.43 -20.76 1.12
CA ALA A 98 -16.82 -21.03 1.44
C ALA A 98 -17.25 -22.44 1.02
N GLU A 99 -16.73 -22.94 -0.09
CA GLU A 99 -17.00 -24.29 -0.57
C GLU A 99 -16.29 -25.36 0.26
N LYS A 100 -14.98 -25.24 0.48
CA LYS A 100 -14.16 -26.26 1.16
C LYS A 100 -14.33 -26.26 2.67
N ARG A 101 -14.48 -25.08 3.29
CA ARG A 101 -14.47 -24.94 4.74
C ARG A 101 -15.74 -24.33 5.33
N HIS A 102 -16.73 -23.98 4.50
CA HIS A 102 -18.00 -23.38 4.95
C HIS A 102 -17.83 -22.11 5.80
N TYR A 103 -16.70 -21.41 5.64
CA TYR A 103 -16.47 -20.12 6.26
C TYR A 103 -16.68 -19.00 5.23
N THR A 104 -17.41 -17.97 5.62
CA THR A 104 -17.57 -16.75 4.82
C THR A 104 -16.74 -15.64 5.45
N SER A 105 -15.84 -15.06 4.68
CA SER A 105 -15.04 -13.92 5.12
C SER A 105 -15.73 -12.60 4.78
N THR A 106 -15.41 -11.55 5.53
CA THR A 106 -15.75 -10.16 5.15
C THR A 106 -14.49 -9.31 5.01
N ASN A 107 -13.34 -9.97 4.84
CA ASN A 107 -12.03 -9.34 4.86
C ASN A 107 -11.70 -8.53 3.60
N ARG A 108 -12.52 -8.66 2.54
CA ARG A 108 -12.44 -7.88 1.30
C ARG A 108 -12.81 -6.41 1.45
N TRP A 109 -13.53 -6.04 2.50
CA TRP A 109 -13.94 -4.65 2.74
C TRP A 109 -12.83 -3.86 3.43
N VAL A 110 -12.13 -3.04 2.65
CA VAL A 110 -11.03 -2.19 3.13
C VAL A 110 -11.50 -0.73 3.15
N PRO A 111 -11.28 0.03 4.25
CA PRO A 111 -11.56 1.47 4.26
C PRO A 111 -10.74 2.19 3.20
N ALA A 112 -11.34 3.13 2.47
CA ALA A 112 -10.62 3.90 1.44
C ALA A 112 -9.44 4.68 2.03
N SER A 113 -9.52 5.08 3.31
CA SER A 113 -8.43 5.73 4.05
C SER A 113 -7.19 4.86 4.24
N ASP A 114 -7.36 3.54 4.22
CA ASP A 114 -6.31 2.55 4.41
C ASP A 114 -5.67 2.13 3.08
N ILE A 115 -6.11 2.72 1.97
CA ILE A 115 -5.53 2.55 0.64
C ILE A 115 -4.85 3.86 0.25
N LYS A 116 -3.52 3.85 0.17
CA LYS A 116 -2.71 5.01 -0.20
C LYS A 116 -1.95 4.72 -1.49
N ASN A 117 -2.18 5.50 -2.53
CA ASN A 117 -1.57 5.32 -3.85
C ASN A 117 -1.71 3.88 -4.40
N GLY A 118 -2.86 3.24 -4.14
CA GLY A 118 -3.14 1.86 -4.57
C GLY A 118 -2.47 0.77 -3.71
N TYR A 119 -1.78 1.11 -2.63
CA TYR A 119 -1.23 0.17 -1.66
C TYR A 119 -2.05 0.16 -0.38
N VAL A 120 -2.19 -1.03 0.21
CA VAL A 120 -2.86 -1.20 1.50
C VAL A 120 -1.86 -0.86 2.62
N VAL A 121 -2.36 -0.27 3.70
CA VAL A 121 -1.55 -0.04 4.92
C VAL A 121 -1.19 -1.39 5.57
N GLY A 122 0.07 -1.51 6.01
CA GLY A 122 0.64 -2.75 6.56
C GLY A 122 -0.15 -3.35 7.72
N SER A 123 -0.82 -2.53 8.52
CA SER A 123 -1.67 -2.98 9.64
C SER A 123 -2.89 -3.79 9.20
N LYS A 124 -3.27 -3.74 7.91
CA LYS A 124 -4.40 -4.48 7.35
C LYS A 124 -3.99 -5.70 6.53
N HIS A 125 -2.68 -5.90 6.28
CA HIS A 125 -2.21 -6.96 5.41
C HIS A 125 -2.67 -8.35 5.87
N THR A 126 -2.38 -8.73 7.12
CA THR A 126 -2.76 -10.04 7.68
C THR A 126 -4.26 -10.31 7.59
N ARG A 127 -5.09 -9.28 7.76
CA ARG A 127 -6.55 -9.43 7.61
C ARG A 127 -6.92 -9.75 6.16
N LEU A 128 -6.36 -9.02 5.21
CA LEU A 128 -6.67 -9.18 3.78
C LEU A 128 -6.18 -10.53 3.22
N ILE A 129 -5.03 -11.03 3.66
CA ILE A 129 -4.45 -12.29 3.20
C ILE A 129 -4.90 -13.52 4.02
N SER A 130 -5.70 -13.33 5.08
CA SER A 130 -6.08 -14.42 5.98
C SER A 130 -6.77 -15.58 5.27
N ASP A 131 -7.63 -15.29 4.29
CA ASP A 131 -8.33 -16.31 3.50
C ASP A 131 -7.36 -17.10 2.62
N ALA A 132 -6.40 -16.41 2.00
CA ALA A 132 -5.34 -17.02 1.21
C ALA A 132 -4.41 -17.88 2.10
N SER A 133 -4.09 -17.41 3.31
CA SER A 133 -3.29 -18.15 4.28
C SER A 133 -4.02 -19.40 4.78
N ALA A 134 -5.34 -19.34 4.99
CA ALA A 134 -6.15 -20.48 5.42
C ALA A 134 -6.28 -21.60 4.35
N LEU A 135 -6.03 -21.25 3.09
CA LEU A 135 -5.93 -22.19 1.96
C LEU A 135 -4.47 -22.54 1.60
N ASP A 136 -3.51 -22.14 2.44
CA ASP A 136 -2.07 -22.40 2.25
C ASP A 136 -1.48 -21.78 0.96
N TYR A 137 -2.13 -20.76 0.39
CA TYR A 137 -1.64 -20.05 -0.80
C TYR A 137 -0.51 -19.07 -0.50
N ILE A 138 -0.40 -18.62 0.77
CA ILE A 138 0.61 -17.68 1.22
C ILE A 138 1.07 -18.06 2.63
N VAL A 139 2.39 -18.05 2.84
CA VAL A 139 3.02 -18.24 4.14
C VAL A 139 3.84 -17.00 4.44
N PHE A 140 3.36 -16.21 5.39
CA PHE A 140 4.00 -14.98 5.84
C PHE A 140 4.62 -15.17 7.22
#